data_AF-A0A0C3B1B0-F1
#
_entry.id   AF-A0A0C3B1B0-F1
#
_cell.length_a   1.000
_cell.length_b   1.000
_cell.length_c   1.000
_cell.angle_alpha   90.00
_cell.angle_beta   90.00
_cell.angle_gamma   90.00
#
_symmetry.space_group_name_H-M   'P 1'
#
loop_
_entity.id
_entity.type
_entity.pdbx_description
1 polymer ?
#
loop_
_entity_poly.entity_id
_entity_poly.type
_entity_poly.pdbx_seq_one_letter_code
_entity_poly.pdbx_strand_id
1 'polypeptide(L)'
;MAGQYGPTSANRPTSISNRIKHMRKEHTRLRPRTVLKVAEVPSNEVHIMVPQSSNRNDNVPQSSNGNDNVSNTGHGQFNMKELAKELAPLVASAMRNTENLTRELFKFHLNIDEDADFVFHQPPSEKQLREFANDPSKGPSLADAHFDVKAGMLSDWNKKLLRLLQVDFQSKLPDICARVNMSLPLRSDKYYTNLVSERFQRLAQIWKQGQPKLTPDGVLEAAEERFRSRLAIVERVIKVKTSAKDEDRDLGVWKWLQDVLLRYQADGMSSDDTDTDGTGTIYWVKILVWRRNIDQYVQMIDDERRWSADIFSGSRAKSVTCVQSPENPKSSRQPPGELPATLFNANWLEDNDDYCQIMLDVSKDDFPWIEFMPEQRQGADIV
;
A
#
# COMPACT_ATOMS: atom_id res chain seq x y z
N MET A 1 -21.80 50.07 40.54
CA MET A 1 -20.37 50.11 40.18
C MET A 1 -20.08 48.97 39.23
N ALA A 2 -19.55 49.31 38.06
CA ALA A 2 -19.36 48.44 36.91
C ALA A 2 -18.12 47.55 37.05
N GLY A 3 -18.15 46.38 36.41
CA GLY A 3 -17.00 45.49 36.25
C GLY A 3 -17.27 44.49 35.12
N GLN A 4 -17.09 44.93 33.88
CA GLN A 4 -17.12 44.11 32.67
C GLN A 4 -15.77 43.39 32.51
N TYR A 5 -15.79 42.06 32.39
CA TYR A 5 -14.68 41.28 31.82
C TYR A 5 -15.18 40.61 30.54
N GLY A 6 -14.70 41.10 29.40
CA GLY A 6 -14.87 40.44 28.11
C GLY A 6 -13.65 39.54 27.81
N PRO A 7 -13.83 38.38 27.15
CA PRO A 7 -12.72 37.55 26.73
C PRO A 7 -12.09 38.08 25.43
N THR A 8 -10.77 38.14 25.43
CA THR A 8 -9.90 38.48 24.31
C THR A 8 -10.00 37.42 23.19
N SER A 9 -10.47 37.87 22.02
CA SER A 9 -10.51 37.10 20.77
C SER A 9 -9.09 36.87 20.24
N ALA A 10 -8.61 35.63 20.31
CA ALA A 10 -7.42 35.17 19.59
C ALA A 10 -7.69 35.15 18.07
N ASN A 11 -6.81 35.80 17.32
CA ASN A 11 -6.81 35.87 15.84
C ASN A 11 -6.95 34.48 15.19
N ARG A 12 -8.16 34.16 14.71
CA ARG A 12 -8.39 33.05 13.77
C ARG A 12 -8.11 33.53 12.34
N PRO A 13 -7.34 32.79 11.52
CA PRO A 13 -7.17 33.13 10.11
C PRO A 13 -8.52 33.03 9.38
N THR A 14 -9.04 34.14 8.89
CA THR A 14 -10.38 34.31 8.29
C THR A 14 -10.49 33.85 6.84
N SER A 15 -9.52 33.10 6.31
CA SER A 15 -9.63 32.60 4.93
C SER A 15 -9.26 31.13 4.83
N ILE A 16 -10.22 30.34 4.34
CA ILE A 16 -10.07 28.94 3.95
C ILE A 16 -8.85 28.77 3.02
N SER A 17 -8.53 29.76 2.17
CA SER A 17 -7.34 29.76 1.32
C SER A 17 -6.02 29.77 2.11
N ASN A 18 -5.96 30.48 3.25
CA ASN A 18 -4.76 30.50 4.09
C ASN A 18 -4.59 29.19 4.85
N ARG A 19 -5.70 28.55 5.25
CA ARG A 19 -5.69 27.20 5.85
C ARG A 19 -5.23 26.14 4.84
N ILE A 20 -5.69 26.20 3.60
CA ILE A 20 -5.25 25.30 2.51
C ILE A 20 -3.76 25.49 2.18
N LYS A 21 -3.27 26.73 2.11
CA LYS A 21 -1.83 27.01 1.90
C LYS A 21 -0.95 26.50 3.05
N HIS A 22 -1.41 26.62 4.29
CA HIS A 22 -0.68 26.13 5.45
C HIS A 22 -0.61 24.60 5.50
N MET A 23 -1.71 23.91 5.17
CA MET A 23 -1.74 22.44 5.12
C MET A 23 -0.85 21.87 3.98
N ARG A 24 -0.81 22.50 2.81
CA ARG A 24 0.10 22.09 1.72
C ARG A 24 1.58 22.18 2.13
N LYS A 25 1.96 23.19 2.94
CA LYS A 25 3.34 23.39 3.42
C LYS A 25 3.77 22.37 4.48
N GLU A 26 2.82 21.89 5.29
CA GLU A 26 3.06 20.85 6.31
C GLU A 26 3.06 19.43 5.70
N HIS A 27 2.22 19.16 4.70
CA HIS A 27 2.22 17.85 4.01
C HIS A 27 3.46 17.59 3.15
N THR A 28 4.17 18.62 2.67
CA THR A 28 5.46 18.43 1.99
C THR A 28 6.58 17.99 2.95
N ARG A 29 6.41 18.19 4.27
CA ARG A 29 7.40 17.84 5.31
C ARG A 29 7.30 16.41 5.82
N LEU A 30 6.20 15.70 5.56
CA LEU A 30 5.96 14.34 6.04
C LEU A 30 6.42 13.23 5.07
N ARG A 31 7.30 13.54 4.11
CA ARG A 31 8.06 12.49 3.44
C ARG A 31 9.16 12.00 4.38
N PRO A 32 9.29 10.69 4.65
CA PRO A 32 10.48 10.17 5.28
C PRO A 32 11.65 10.39 4.32
N ARG A 33 12.49 11.39 4.61
CA ARG A 33 13.85 11.44 4.07
C ARG A 33 14.67 10.44 4.87
N THR A 34 14.79 9.22 4.37
CA THR A 34 15.86 8.32 4.81
C THR A 34 17.16 8.84 4.19
N VAL A 35 17.83 9.78 4.85
CA VAL A 35 19.23 10.10 4.56
C VAL A 35 20.05 9.03 5.27
N LEU A 36 20.67 8.13 4.50
CA LEU A 36 21.75 7.28 4.98
C LEU A 36 22.90 8.19 5.42
N LYS A 37 23.03 8.44 6.71
CA LYS A 37 24.30 8.88 7.30
C LYS A 37 25.21 7.65 7.36
N VAL A 38 26.27 7.67 6.56
CA VAL A 38 27.42 6.77 6.77
C VAL A 38 28.02 7.15 8.11
N ALA A 39 28.08 6.19 9.03
CA ALA A 39 28.77 6.36 10.30
C ALA A 39 30.28 6.43 10.02
N GLU A 40 30.93 7.50 10.47
CA GLU A 40 32.38 7.53 10.58
C GLU A 40 32.80 6.46 11.60
N VAL A 41 33.68 5.55 11.16
CA VAL A 41 34.31 4.55 12.00
C VAL A 41 35.32 5.28 12.89
N PRO A 42 35.25 5.18 14.23
CA PRO A 42 36.32 5.68 15.06
C PRO A 42 37.53 4.73 14.91
N SER A 43 38.67 5.31 14.54
CA SER A 43 39.98 4.66 14.58
C SER A 43 40.28 4.22 16.02
N ASN A 44 40.06 2.95 16.32
CA ASN A 44 40.64 2.33 17.50
C ASN A 44 41.99 1.71 17.08
N GLU A 45 43.05 2.28 17.64
CA GLU A 45 44.38 1.68 17.67
C GLU A 45 44.28 0.28 18.28
N VAL A 46 44.51 -0.74 17.45
CA VAL A 46 44.79 -2.08 17.93
C VAL A 46 46.30 -2.18 18.12
N HIS A 47 46.75 -2.14 19.38
CA HIS A 47 48.08 -2.58 19.76
C HIS A 47 48.21 -4.08 19.43
N ILE A 48 48.86 -4.38 18.31
CA ILE A 48 49.33 -5.73 18.00
C ILE A 48 50.70 -5.89 18.68
N MET A 49 50.74 -6.66 19.77
CA MET A 49 51.98 -7.21 20.30
C MET A 49 52.55 -8.21 19.28
N VAL A 50 53.68 -7.84 18.66
CA VAL A 50 54.52 -8.77 17.89
C VAL A 50 55.56 -9.37 18.85
N PRO A 51 55.80 -10.70 18.84
CA PRO A 51 56.86 -11.30 19.63
C PRO A 51 58.23 -11.02 19.01
N GLN A 52 59.17 -10.60 19.85
CA GLN A 52 60.58 -10.51 19.52
C GLN A 52 61.15 -11.91 19.25
N SER A 53 61.75 -12.09 18.08
CA SER A 53 62.75 -13.14 17.87
C SER A 53 63.99 -12.54 17.23
N SER A 54 65.10 -12.86 17.87
CA SER A 54 66.49 -12.51 17.57
C SER A 54 66.97 -13.14 16.26
N ASN A 55 67.73 -12.40 15.45
CA ASN A 55 69.10 -12.79 15.12
C ASN A 55 69.89 -11.72 14.34
N ARG A 56 71.16 -11.63 14.76
CA ARG A 56 72.32 -10.95 14.15
C ARG A 56 72.52 -11.29 12.66
N ASN A 57 72.94 -10.31 11.85
CA ASN A 57 74.35 -10.16 11.43
C ASN A 57 74.55 -8.97 10.49
N ASP A 58 75.77 -8.43 10.59
CA ASP A 58 76.33 -7.28 9.89
C ASP A 58 76.36 -7.39 8.35
N ASN A 59 76.15 -6.26 7.66
CA ASN A 59 77.17 -5.65 6.79
C ASN A 59 76.62 -4.43 6.02
N VAL A 60 77.37 -3.32 6.16
CA VAL A 60 77.31 -2.11 5.34
C VAL A 60 78.00 -2.41 3.99
N PRO A 61 77.49 -1.92 2.86
CA PRO A 61 78.16 -0.79 2.22
C PRO A 61 77.22 0.29 1.65
N GLN A 62 77.67 1.53 1.76
CA GLN A 62 77.13 2.71 1.09
C GLN A 62 77.14 2.52 -0.45
N SER A 63 76.05 2.90 -1.13
CA SER A 63 76.14 3.42 -2.49
C SER A 63 74.89 4.20 -2.93
N SER A 64 75.15 5.40 -3.42
CA SER A 64 74.51 6.10 -4.54
C SER A 64 73.01 6.38 -4.54
N ASN A 65 72.71 7.67 -4.38
CA ASN A 65 71.57 8.41 -4.93
C ASN A 65 71.14 7.91 -6.33
N GLY A 66 69.87 7.48 -6.43
CA GLY A 66 69.14 7.28 -7.69
C GLY A 66 67.76 7.94 -7.57
N ASN A 67 67.58 9.06 -8.27
CA ASN A 67 66.31 9.75 -8.46
C ASN A 67 65.44 8.91 -9.40
N ASP A 68 64.59 8.05 -8.85
CA ASP A 68 63.53 7.41 -9.62
C ASP A 68 62.25 8.21 -9.47
N ASN A 69 61.89 8.89 -10.56
CA ASN A 69 60.58 9.47 -10.80
C ASN A 69 59.50 8.38 -10.60
N VAL A 70 58.88 8.38 -9.42
CA VAL A 70 57.63 7.68 -9.18
C VAL A 70 56.58 8.38 -10.03
N SER A 71 56.35 7.79 -11.20
CA SER A 71 55.23 8.11 -12.07
C SER A 71 53.97 7.93 -11.24
N ASN A 72 53.26 9.05 -11.09
CA ASN A 72 51.96 9.21 -10.45
C ASN A 72 50.94 8.33 -11.19
N THR A 73 50.95 7.02 -10.90
CA THR A 73 50.02 6.05 -11.45
C THR A 73 48.62 6.44 -11.01
N GLY A 74 47.79 6.74 -12.01
CA GLY A 74 46.49 7.38 -11.86
C GLY A 74 45.68 6.80 -10.71
N HIS A 75 45.24 7.71 -9.84
CA HIS A 75 44.05 7.49 -9.03
C HIS A 75 42.89 7.23 -9.99
N GLY A 76 42.70 5.96 -10.34
CA GLY A 76 41.53 5.48 -11.04
C GLY A 76 40.31 5.93 -10.24
N GLN A 77 39.60 6.91 -10.78
CA GLN A 77 38.44 7.50 -10.16
C GLN A 77 37.39 6.39 -10.09
N PHE A 78 37.26 5.77 -8.91
CA PHE A 78 36.34 4.65 -8.70
C PHE A 78 34.92 5.15 -8.99
N ASN A 79 34.35 4.70 -10.12
CA ASN A 79 33.07 5.20 -10.57
C ASN A 79 31.94 4.55 -9.76
N MET A 80 31.53 5.23 -8.69
CA MET A 80 30.43 4.78 -7.82
C MET A 80 29.13 4.47 -8.59
N LYS A 81 28.89 5.11 -9.75
CA LYS A 81 27.72 4.82 -10.59
C LYS A 81 27.82 3.44 -11.25
N GLU A 82 29.01 3.02 -11.63
CA GLU A 82 29.27 1.73 -12.26
C GLU A 82 29.16 0.60 -11.22
N LEU A 83 29.73 0.79 -10.03
CA LEU A 83 29.54 -0.14 -8.91
C LEU A 83 28.05 -0.28 -8.51
N ALA A 84 27.31 0.82 -8.44
CA ALA A 84 25.88 0.77 -8.14
C ALA A 84 25.09 -0.02 -9.19
N LYS A 85 25.45 0.13 -10.47
CA LYS A 85 24.83 -0.60 -11.59
C LYS A 85 25.13 -2.10 -11.51
N GLU A 86 26.34 -2.48 -11.14
CA GLU A 86 26.73 -3.89 -10.96
C GLU A 86 26.08 -4.54 -9.74
N LEU A 87 25.89 -3.80 -8.65
CA LEU A 87 25.28 -4.32 -7.41
C LEU A 87 23.75 -4.37 -7.45
N ALA A 88 23.09 -3.59 -8.30
CA ALA A 88 21.63 -3.50 -8.34
C ALA A 88 20.91 -4.86 -8.54
N PRO A 89 21.34 -5.76 -9.46
CA PRO A 89 20.72 -7.06 -9.63
C PRO A 89 20.85 -7.95 -8.39
N LEU A 90 22.00 -7.91 -7.72
CA LEU A 90 22.26 -8.68 -6.50
C LEU A 90 21.37 -8.21 -5.35
N VAL A 91 21.23 -6.88 -5.19
CA VAL A 91 20.32 -6.28 -4.20
C VAL A 91 18.87 -6.66 -4.50
N ALA A 92 18.42 -6.56 -5.75
CA ALA A 92 17.07 -6.93 -6.16
C ALA A 92 16.78 -8.43 -5.93
N SER A 93 17.76 -9.30 -6.17
CA SER A 93 17.65 -10.73 -5.87
C SER A 93 17.52 -10.98 -4.37
N ALA A 94 18.35 -10.33 -3.55
CA ALA A 94 18.29 -10.45 -2.10
C ALA A 94 16.93 -9.96 -1.56
N MET A 95 16.42 -8.82 -2.05
CA MET A 95 15.12 -8.29 -1.64
C MET A 95 13.95 -9.22 -2.00
N ARG A 96 13.93 -9.76 -3.22
CA ARG A 96 12.91 -10.75 -3.66
C ARG A 96 12.94 -11.99 -2.78
N ASN A 97 14.14 -12.46 -2.43
CA ASN A 97 14.27 -13.61 -1.55
C ASN A 97 13.73 -13.30 -0.15
N THR A 98 14.08 -12.16 0.46
CA THR A 98 13.56 -11.80 1.78
C THR A 98 12.04 -11.60 1.80
N GLU A 99 11.46 -11.09 0.72
CA GLU A 99 10.01 -11.00 0.54
C GLU A 99 9.36 -12.39 0.48
N ASN A 100 9.92 -13.32 -0.29
CA ASN A 100 9.45 -14.70 -0.36
C ASN A 100 9.50 -15.37 1.02
N LEU A 101 10.59 -15.20 1.77
CA LEU A 101 10.72 -15.74 3.13
C LEU A 101 9.60 -15.24 4.06
N THR A 102 9.23 -13.98 3.91
CA THR A 102 8.21 -13.36 4.76
C THR A 102 6.81 -13.78 4.34
N ARG A 103 6.59 -14.01 3.04
CA ARG A 103 5.38 -14.68 2.57
C ARG A 103 5.23 -16.06 3.19
N GLU A 104 6.28 -16.88 3.17
CA GLU A 104 6.24 -18.23 3.79
C GLU A 104 5.98 -18.17 5.30
N LEU A 105 6.58 -17.21 6.01
CA LEU A 105 6.32 -16.99 7.44
C LEU A 105 4.83 -16.71 7.71
N PHE A 106 4.24 -15.77 6.97
CA PHE A 106 2.84 -15.39 7.15
C PHE A 106 1.91 -16.51 6.71
N LYS A 107 2.21 -17.20 5.60
CA LYS A 107 1.50 -18.38 5.14
C LYS A 107 1.43 -19.46 6.22
N PHE A 108 2.57 -19.76 6.84
CA PHE A 108 2.65 -20.77 7.89
C PHE A 108 1.82 -20.40 9.13
N HIS A 109 1.89 -19.15 9.61
CA HIS A 109 1.24 -18.75 10.87
C HIS A 109 -0.21 -18.32 10.73
N LEU A 110 -0.63 -17.84 9.56
CA LEU A 110 -1.99 -17.34 9.32
C LEU A 110 -2.82 -18.29 8.46
N ASN A 111 -2.22 -19.37 7.95
CA ASN A 111 -2.86 -20.30 7.04
C ASN A 111 -3.48 -19.60 5.81
N ILE A 112 -2.68 -18.73 5.18
CA ILE A 112 -3.02 -18.02 3.93
C ILE A 112 -2.11 -18.50 2.80
N ASP A 113 -2.67 -18.85 1.64
CA ASP A 113 -1.87 -19.27 0.49
C ASP A 113 -1.38 -18.06 -0.31
N GLU A 114 -2.26 -17.07 -0.46
CA GLU A 114 -2.02 -15.81 -1.13
C GLU A 114 -2.38 -14.61 -0.24
N ASP A 115 -1.87 -13.43 -0.60
CA ASP A 115 -2.20 -12.20 0.13
C ASP A 115 -3.69 -11.86 0.06
N ALA A 116 -4.38 -12.27 -1.02
CA ALA A 116 -5.81 -12.08 -1.21
C ALA A 116 -6.64 -12.83 -0.17
N ASP A 117 -6.18 -14.01 0.27
CA ASP A 117 -6.89 -14.84 1.28
C ASP A 117 -6.98 -14.13 2.63
N PHE A 118 -6.07 -13.20 2.90
CA PHE A 118 -6.09 -12.42 4.12
C PHE A 118 -7.35 -11.54 4.25
N VAL A 119 -8.15 -11.38 3.18
CA VAL A 119 -9.49 -10.76 3.29
C VAL A 119 -10.40 -11.48 4.28
N PHE A 120 -10.25 -12.80 4.41
CA PHE A 120 -11.02 -13.64 5.32
C PHE A 120 -10.46 -13.68 6.75
N HIS A 121 -9.37 -12.95 7.01
CA HIS A 121 -8.71 -12.93 8.31
C HIS A 121 -9.69 -12.50 9.41
N GLN A 122 -9.85 -13.36 10.42
CA GLN A 122 -10.65 -13.06 11.59
C GLN A 122 -9.81 -12.27 12.62
N PRO A 123 -10.19 -11.03 12.97
CA PRO A 123 -9.49 -10.28 14.00
C PRO A 123 -9.72 -10.91 15.39
N PRO A 124 -8.85 -10.65 16.38
CA PRO A 124 -9.08 -11.11 17.74
C PRO A 124 -10.38 -10.52 18.29
N SER A 125 -11.07 -11.29 19.13
CA SER A 125 -12.31 -10.86 19.79
C SER A 125 -12.04 -9.71 20.78
N GLU A 126 -13.05 -8.88 21.04
CA GLU A 126 -12.95 -7.82 22.06
C GLU A 126 -12.67 -8.38 23.46
N LYS A 127 -13.07 -9.62 23.73
CA LYS A 127 -12.74 -10.31 24.98
C LYS A 127 -11.24 -10.58 25.07
N GLN A 128 -10.62 -11.15 24.03
CA GLN A 128 -9.17 -11.38 23.99
C GLN A 128 -8.38 -10.08 24.11
N LEU A 129 -8.80 -9.03 23.40
CA LEU A 129 -8.15 -7.72 23.49
C LEU A 129 -8.24 -7.12 24.90
N ARG A 130 -9.39 -7.23 25.58
CA ARG A 130 -9.56 -6.78 26.98
C ARG A 130 -8.75 -7.64 27.96
N GLU A 131 -8.73 -8.96 27.77
CA GLU A 131 -7.93 -9.86 28.62
C GLU A 131 -6.44 -9.54 28.50
N PHE A 132 -5.93 -9.31 27.30
CA PHE A 132 -4.55 -8.90 27.08
C PHE A 132 -4.22 -7.52 27.68
N ALA A 133 -5.14 -6.56 27.57
CA ALA A 133 -4.95 -5.24 28.16
C ALA A 133 -4.83 -5.29 29.70
N ASN A 134 -5.53 -6.23 30.34
CA ASN A 134 -5.46 -6.45 31.78
C ASN A 134 -4.28 -7.35 32.18
N ASP A 135 -3.93 -8.32 31.34
CA ASP A 135 -2.90 -9.32 31.59
C ASP A 135 -2.11 -9.62 30.30
N PRO A 136 -0.90 -9.03 30.15
CA PRO A 136 -0.06 -9.24 28.97
C PRO A 136 0.36 -10.70 28.72
N SER A 137 0.21 -11.60 29.71
CA SER A 137 0.49 -13.03 29.53
C SER A 137 -0.56 -13.74 28.68
N LYS A 138 -1.79 -13.20 28.61
CA LYS A 138 -2.89 -13.67 27.74
C LYS A 138 -2.83 -13.08 26.34
N GLY A 139 -1.64 -12.69 25.90
CA GLY A 139 -1.40 -12.04 24.62
C GLY A 139 -1.51 -12.98 23.42
N PRO A 140 -1.24 -12.45 22.21
CA PRO A 140 -1.27 -13.23 20.99
C PRO A 140 -0.26 -14.39 21.02
N SER A 141 -0.59 -15.45 20.29
CA SER A 141 0.23 -16.65 20.11
C SER A 141 0.51 -16.86 18.62
N LEU A 142 1.64 -17.49 18.29
CA LEU A 142 1.97 -17.88 16.92
C LEU A 142 1.24 -19.14 16.43
N ALA A 143 0.71 -19.94 17.35
CA ALA A 143 -0.09 -21.12 17.01
C ALA A 143 -1.54 -20.75 16.61
N ASP A 144 -1.97 -19.53 16.97
CA ASP A 144 -3.31 -19.01 16.72
C ASP A 144 -3.22 -17.49 16.47
N ALA A 145 -2.59 -17.13 15.36
CA ALA A 145 -2.20 -15.76 15.08
C ALA A 145 -3.36 -14.94 14.52
N HIS A 146 -3.93 -14.06 15.35
CA HIS A 146 -4.99 -13.13 14.94
C HIS A 146 -4.50 -11.69 14.97
N PHE A 147 -4.35 -11.01 13.84
CA PHE A 147 -4.07 -9.57 13.82
C PHE A 147 -5.29 -8.71 14.14
N ASP A 148 -5.11 -7.69 14.99
CA ASP A 148 -6.06 -6.60 15.23
C ASP A 148 -5.97 -5.57 14.10
N VAL A 149 -6.50 -5.94 12.94
CA VAL A 149 -6.53 -5.10 11.73
C VAL A 149 -7.31 -3.79 11.90
N LYS A 150 -8.21 -3.72 12.90
CA LYS A 150 -9.03 -2.52 13.19
C LYS A 150 -8.19 -1.40 13.80
N ALA A 151 -7.37 -1.71 14.80
CA ALA A 151 -6.46 -0.73 15.40
C ALA A 151 -5.13 -0.59 14.65
N GLY A 152 -4.80 -1.52 13.74
CA GLY A 152 -3.63 -1.46 12.88
C GLY A 152 -2.31 -1.50 13.66
N MET A 153 -1.26 -0.84 13.16
CA MET A 153 0.10 -0.90 13.75
C MET A 153 0.20 -0.36 15.18
N LEU A 154 -0.76 0.47 15.62
CA LEU A 154 -0.73 1.09 16.93
C LEU A 154 -1.21 0.15 18.04
N SER A 155 -1.90 -0.94 17.68
CA SER A 155 -2.38 -1.95 18.62
C SER A 155 -1.22 -2.63 19.36
N ASP A 156 -1.25 -2.62 20.69
CA ASP A 156 -0.23 -3.32 21.49
C ASP A 156 -0.28 -4.83 21.27
N TRP A 157 -1.46 -5.37 20.94
CA TRP A 157 -1.64 -6.75 20.50
C TRP A 157 -0.80 -7.01 19.25
N ASN A 158 -0.93 -6.19 18.21
CA ASN A 158 -0.16 -6.35 16.97
C ASN A 158 1.34 -6.15 17.21
N LYS A 159 1.76 -5.20 18.06
CA LYS A 159 3.18 -5.02 18.39
C LYS A 159 3.78 -6.29 19.03
N LYS A 160 3.04 -6.96 19.91
CA LYS A 160 3.46 -8.23 20.51
C LYS A 160 3.54 -9.34 19.47
N LEU A 161 2.51 -9.50 18.63
CA LEU A 161 2.48 -10.53 17.58
C LEU A 161 3.60 -10.32 16.54
N LEU A 162 3.84 -9.09 16.10
CA LEU A 162 4.93 -8.75 15.17
C LEU A 162 6.32 -9.07 15.77
N ARG A 163 6.52 -8.85 17.08
CA ARG A 163 7.74 -9.28 17.76
C ARG A 163 7.90 -10.79 17.80
N LEU A 164 6.81 -11.54 18.05
CA LEU A 164 6.86 -13.00 18.02
C LEU A 164 7.21 -13.52 16.62
N LEU A 165 6.57 -12.97 15.58
CA LEU A 165 6.87 -13.29 14.19
C LEU A 165 8.32 -12.94 13.81
N GLN A 166 8.84 -11.81 14.30
CA GLN A 166 10.24 -11.45 14.08
C GLN A 166 11.20 -12.49 14.68
N VAL A 167 10.97 -12.89 15.95
CA VAL A 167 11.82 -13.88 16.63
C VAL A 167 11.78 -15.23 15.90
N ASP A 168 10.60 -15.68 15.49
CA ASP A 168 10.43 -16.91 14.73
C ASP A 168 11.07 -16.84 13.33
N PHE A 169 10.94 -15.69 12.65
CA PHE A 169 11.61 -15.45 11.37
C PHE A 169 13.13 -15.54 11.51
N GLN A 170 13.70 -14.89 12.53
CA GLN A 170 15.14 -14.90 12.78
C GLN A 170 15.65 -16.30 13.14
N SER A 171 14.87 -17.10 13.88
CA SER A 171 15.26 -18.47 14.27
C SER A 171 15.23 -19.44 13.08
N LYS A 172 14.29 -19.27 12.14
CA LYS A 172 14.18 -20.10 10.93
C LYS A 172 15.10 -19.65 9.80
N LEU A 173 15.64 -18.44 9.86
CA LEU A 173 16.46 -17.86 8.79
C LEU A 173 17.64 -18.76 8.36
N PRO A 174 18.43 -19.37 9.28
CA PRO A 174 19.55 -20.24 8.89
C PRO A 174 19.08 -21.45 8.05
N ASP A 175 18.00 -22.10 8.47
CA ASP A 175 17.46 -23.28 7.78
C ASP A 175 16.94 -22.92 6.38
N ILE A 176 16.27 -21.77 6.24
CA ILE A 176 15.75 -21.37 4.94
C ILE A 176 16.88 -20.92 4.01
N CYS A 177 17.86 -20.17 4.52
CA CYS A 177 19.08 -19.80 3.80
C CYS A 177 19.82 -21.05 3.28
N ALA A 178 19.91 -22.11 4.08
CA ALA A 178 20.51 -23.37 3.68
C ALA A 178 19.74 -24.05 2.53
N ARG A 179 18.39 -24.10 2.59
CA ARG A 179 17.55 -24.72 1.55
C ARG A 179 17.66 -24.05 0.19
N VAL A 180 17.81 -22.72 0.17
CA VAL A 180 17.88 -21.93 -1.06
C VAL A 180 19.32 -21.59 -1.47
N ASN A 181 20.31 -22.21 -0.82
CA ASN A 181 21.74 -21.98 -1.03
C ASN A 181 22.11 -20.49 -1.06
N MET A 182 21.55 -19.72 -0.13
CA MET A 182 21.72 -18.27 -0.05
C MET A 182 22.38 -17.88 1.26
N SER A 183 23.38 -17.00 1.18
CA SER A 183 23.90 -16.28 2.34
C SER A 183 23.25 -14.90 2.38
N LEU A 184 22.46 -14.63 3.41
CA LEU A 184 22.00 -13.27 3.70
C LEU A 184 23.02 -12.58 4.59
N PRO A 185 23.38 -11.31 4.31
CA PRO A 185 24.23 -10.54 5.20
C PRO A 185 23.55 -10.38 6.56
N LEU A 186 24.34 -10.32 7.63
CA LEU A 186 23.82 -10.03 8.96
C LEU A 186 23.10 -8.67 8.94
N ARG A 187 21.83 -8.66 9.35
CA ARG A 187 21.01 -7.44 9.44
C ARG A 187 20.64 -7.18 10.90
N SER A 188 20.35 -5.92 11.19
CA SER A 188 19.87 -5.50 12.51
C SER A 188 18.45 -6.00 12.78
N ASP A 189 18.08 -6.15 14.04
CA ASP A 189 16.71 -6.52 14.44
C ASP A 189 15.66 -5.58 13.84
N LYS A 190 15.97 -4.28 13.80
CA LYS A 190 15.11 -3.26 13.20
C LYS A 190 14.78 -3.53 11.73
N TYR A 191 15.73 -4.10 10.97
CA TYR A 191 15.48 -4.48 9.58
C TYR A 191 14.37 -5.54 9.50
N TYR A 192 14.48 -6.60 10.31
CA TYR A 192 13.47 -7.66 10.35
C TYR A 192 12.13 -7.17 10.89
N THR A 193 12.13 -6.32 11.93
CA THR A 193 10.91 -5.68 12.44
C THR A 193 10.19 -4.92 11.32
N ASN A 194 10.91 -4.09 10.56
CA ASN A 194 10.33 -3.33 9.46
C ASN A 194 9.74 -4.25 8.41
N LEU A 195 10.44 -5.32 8.08
CA LEU A 195 10.05 -6.22 7.00
C LEU A 195 8.76 -6.99 7.32
N VAL A 196 8.64 -7.52 8.54
CA VAL A 196 7.39 -8.15 9.03
C VAL A 196 6.28 -7.10 9.15
N SER A 197 6.60 -5.88 9.58
CA SER A 197 5.62 -4.79 9.71
C SER A 197 5.07 -4.32 8.36
N GLU A 198 5.93 -4.15 7.36
CA GLU A 198 5.55 -3.77 5.99
C GLU A 198 4.66 -4.84 5.36
N ARG A 199 4.94 -6.13 5.60
CA ARG A 199 4.07 -7.21 5.15
C ARG A 199 2.70 -7.13 5.81
N PHE A 200 2.63 -6.99 7.13
CA PHE A 200 1.35 -6.82 7.82
C PHE A 200 0.59 -5.58 7.34
N GLN A 201 1.26 -4.45 7.07
CA GLN A 201 0.60 -3.26 6.52
C GLN A 201 -0.06 -3.53 5.17
N ARG A 202 0.62 -4.25 4.26
CA ARG A 202 0.06 -4.67 2.98
C ARG A 202 -1.15 -5.57 3.16
N LEU A 203 -1.04 -6.60 4.00
CA LEU A 203 -2.15 -7.50 4.31
C LEU A 203 -3.34 -6.76 4.95
N ALA A 204 -3.09 -5.86 5.90
CA ALA A 204 -4.12 -5.03 6.50
C ALA A 204 -4.78 -4.10 5.48
N GLN A 205 -4.06 -3.63 4.46
CA GLN A 205 -4.65 -2.86 3.36
C GLN A 205 -5.56 -3.74 2.50
N ILE A 206 -5.13 -4.96 2.16
CA ILE A 206 -5.93 -5.93 1.39
C ILE A 206 -7.19 -6.28 2.16
N TRP A 207 -7.08 -6.60 3.45
CA TRP A 207 -8.23 -6.84 4.33
C TRP A 207 -9.21 -5.66 4.28
N LYS A 208 -8.73 -4.42 4.47
CA LYS A 208 -9.54 -3.20 4.40
C LYS A 208 -10.16 -2.95 3.02
N GLN A 209 -9.52 -3.37 1.93
CA GLN A 209 -10.03 -3.22 0.56
C GLN A 209 -11.15 -4.21 0.30
N GLY A 210 -10.97 -5.45 0.71
CA GLY A 210 -12.02 -6.46 0.67
C GLY A 210 -12.99 -6.37 1.83
N GLN A 211 -13.20 -5.20 2.44
CA GLN A 211 -14.28 -5.01 3.41
C GLN A 211 -15.50 -4.25 2.81
N PRO A 212 -16.75 -4.76 2.85
CA PRO A 212 -17.96 -4.15 2.35
C PRO A 212 -18.21 -2.83 3.01
N LYS A 213 -18.73 -1.94 2.19
CA LYS A 213 -19.06 -0.61 2.60
C LYS A 213 -20.46 -0.66 3.18
N LEU A 214 -20.56 -0.41 4.48
CA LEU A 214 -21.84 -0.18 5.12
C LEU A 214 -22.18 1.31 5.08
N THR A 215 -23.45 1.65 5.24
CA THR A 215 -23.90 3.01 5.55
C THR A 215 -23.47 3.39 6.97
N PRO A 216 -23.64 4.66 7.38
CA PRO A 216 -23.42 5.07 8.78
C PRO A 216 -24.24 4.25 9.79
N ASP A 217 -25.41 3.78 9.36
CA ASP A 217 -26.34 2.96 10.14
C ASP A 217 -25.96 1.47 10.17
N GLY A 218 -24.88 1.09 9.49
CA GLY A 218 -24.39 -0.28 9.44
C GLY A 218 -25.14 -1.19 8.47
N VAL A 219 -25.97 -0.63 7.59
CA VAL A 219 -26.66 -1.36 6.52
C VAL A 219 -25.72 -1.47 5.32
N LEU A 220 -25.75 -2.57 4.56
CA LEU A 220 -24.93 -2.69 3.35
C LEU A 220 -25.29 -1.58 2.35
N GLU A 221 -24.30 -0.83 1.84
CA GLU A 221 -24.57 0.22 0.85
C GLU A 221 -25.23 -0.43 -0.37
N ALA A 222 -26.48 -0.03 -0.66
CA ALA A 222 -27.19 -0.48 -1.86
C ALA A 222 -26.48 0.04 -3.12
N ALA A 223 -26.75 -0.56 -4.29
CA ALA A 223 -26.16 -0.14 -5.57
C ALA A 223 -26.31 1.38 -5.80
N GLU A 224 -27.50 1.90 -5.48
CA GLU A 224 -27.87 3.31 -5.55
C GLU A 224 -27.03 4.22 -4.63
N GLU A 225 -26.76 3.78 -3.39
CA GLU A 225 -25.95 4.53 -2.44
C GLU A 225 -24.48 4.53 -2.85
N ARG A 226 -23.97 3.39 -3.36
CA ARG A 226 -22.62 3.30 -3.93
C ARG A 226 -22.45 4.26 -5.11
N PHE A 227 -23.44 4.30 -6.00
CA PHE A 227 -23.48 5.23 -7.13
C PHE A 227 -23.41 6.68 -6.64
N ARG A 228 -24.33 7.09 -5.76
CA ARG A 228 -24.37 8.46 -5.21
C ARG A 228 -23.09 8.83 -4.49
N SER A 229 -22.54 7.91 -3.70
CA SER A 229 -21.28 8.14 -2.96
C SER A 229 -20.13 8.40 -3.91
N ARG A 230 -19.96 7.55 -4.93
CA ARG A 230 -18.90 7.68 -5.94
C ARG A 230 -19.06 8.93 -6.78
N LEU A 231 -20.27 9.24 -7.21
CA LEU A 231 -20.58 10.45 -7.97
C LEU A 231 -20.22 11.71 -7.15
N ALA A 232 -20.62 11.75 -5.87
CA ALA A 232 -20.30 12.88 -4.99
C ALA A 232 -18.78 13.05 -4.76
N ILE A 233 -18.02 11.96 -4.71
CA ILE A 233 -16.55 12.02 -4.64
C ILE A 233 -15.99 12.63 -5.92
N VAL A 234 -16.38 12.11 -7.08
CA VAL A 234 -15.92 12.59 -8.39
C VAL A 234 -16.24 14.07 -8.59
N GLU A 235 -17.48 14.49 -8.34
CA GLU A 235 -17.91 15.88 -8.43
C GLU A 235 -17.07 16.80 -7.55
N ARG A 236 -16.76 16.34 -6.33
CA ARG A 236 -15.93 17.10 -5.40
C ARG A 236 -14.50 17.23 -5.88
N VAL A 237 -13.90 16.15 -6.39
CA VAL A 237 -12.54 16.17 -6.94
C VAL A 237 -12.47 17.13 -8.12
N ILE A 238 -13.42 17.06 -9.05
CA ILE A 238 -13.55 17.99 -10.18
C ILE A 238 -13.62 19.43 -9.67
N LYS A 239 -14.45 19.72 -8.65
CA LYS A 239 -14.59 21.05 -8.08
C LYS A 239 -13.28 21.57 -7.47
N VAL A 240 -12.56 20.73 -6.72
CA VAL A 240 -11.27 21.08 -6.11
C VAL A 240 -10.22 21.38 -7.19
N LYS A 241 -10.12 20.50 -8.20
CA LYS A 241 -9.14 20.63 -9.29
C LYS A 241 -9.40 21.84 -10.17
N THR A 242 -10.66 22.08 -10.54
CA THR A 242 -11.06 23.28 -11.29
C THR A 242 -10.71 24.57 -10.53
N SER A 243 -10.79 24.54 -9.19
CA SER A 243 -10.48 25.71 -8.35
C SER A 243 -8.97 25.92 -8.14
N ALA A 244 -8.13 24.92 -8.43
CA ALA A 244 -6.70 24.94 -8.07
C ALA A 244 -5.82 25.82 -8.98
N LYS A 245 -6.36 26.39 -10.06
CA LYS A 245 -5.68 27.22 -11.08
C LYS A 245 -4.51 26.56 -11.84
N ASP A 246 -4.01 25.43 -11.39
CA ASP A 246 -3.12 24.57 -12.17
C ASP A 246 -3.98 23.73 -13.13
N GLU A 247 -3.59 23.66 -14.40
CA GLU A 247 -4.13 22.71 -15.36
C GLU A 247 -3.74 21.29 -14.93
N ASP A 248 -4.51 20.76 -13.98
CA ASP A 248 -4.33 19.41 -13.47
C ASP A 248 -4.56 18.42 -14.63
N ARG A 249 -3.48 17.73 -15.04
CA ARG A 249 -3.48 16.78 -16.17
C ARG A 249 -4.56 15.70 -16.05
N ASP A 250 -4.98 15.38 -14.83
CA ASP A 250 -5.98 14.36 -14.53
C ASP A 250 -7.42 14.88 -14.45
N LEU A 251 -7.68 16.20 -14.56
CA LEU A 251 -9.04 16.75 -14.55
C LEU A 251 -9.92 16.14 -15.66
N GLY A 252 -9.35 15.89 -16.84
CA GLY A 252 -10.04 15.21 -17.94
C GLY A 252 -10.48 13.79 -17.58
N VAL A 253 -9.62 13.04 -16.87
CA VAL A 253 -9.93 11.69 -16.39
C VAL A 253 -11.09 11.72 -15.39
N TRP A 254 -11.09 12.67 -14.45
CA TRP A 254 -12.17 12.78 -13.46
C TRP A 254 -13.51 13.16 -14.09
N LYS A 255 -13.53 14.04 -15.09
CA LYS A 255 -14.75 14.35 -15.86
C LYS A 255 -15.25 13.12 -16.63
N TRP A 256 -14.35 12.40 -17.29
CA TRP A 256 -14.69 11.15 -17.95
C TRP A 256 -15.25 10.11 -16.97
N LEU A 257 -14.68 9.97 -15.76
CA LEU A 257 -15.23 9.10 -14.72
C LEU A 257 -16.64 9.51 -14.31
N GLN A 258 -16.93 10.82 -14.24
CA GLN A 258 -18.27 11.31 -13.97
C GLN A 258 -19.24 10.83 -15.04
N ASP A 259 -18.88 10.97 -16.32
CA ASP A 259 -19.72 10.55 -17.44
C ASP A 259 -19.93 9.02 -17.45
N VAL A 260 -18.87 8.25 -17.19
CA VAL A 260 -18.95 6.79 -17.04
C VAL A 260 -19.94 6.41 -15.93
N LEU A 261 -19.83 7.02 -14.76
CA LEU A 261 -20.76 6.75 -13.65
C LEU A 261 -22.20 7.13 -14.02
N LEU A 262 -22.42 8.28 -14.64
CA LEU A 262 -23.76 8.74 -15.03
C LEU A 262 -24.41 7.84 -16.08
N ARG A 263 -23.63 7.26 -17.00
CA ARG A 263 -24.13 6.30 -17.99
C ARG A 263 -24.45 4.93 -17.36
N TYR A 264 -23.59 4.44 -16.47
CA TYR A 264 -23.84 3.17 -15.77
C TYR A 264 -24.94 3.25 -14.70
N GLN A 265 -25.15 4.44 -14.14
CA GLN A 265 -26.08 4.68 -13.03
C GLN A 265 -25.84 3.69 -11.87
N ALA A 266 -26.89 3.39 -11.11
CA ALA A 266 -26.83 2.39 -10.05
C ALA A 266 -26.72 0.96 -10.57
N ASP A 267 -27.27 0.65 -11.74
CA ASP A 267 -27.28 -0.73 -12.28
C ASP A 267 -25.89 -1.21 -12.70
N GLY A 268 -25.03 -0.30 -13.16
CA GLY A 268 -23.62 -0.59 -13.38
C GLY A 268 -22.76 -0.52 -12.12
N MET A 269 -23.33 -0.25 -10.94
CA MET A 269 -22.65 -0.47 -9.66
C MET A 269 -22.93 -1.91 -9.21
N SER A 270 -21.93 -2.79 -9.35
CA SER A 270 -22.08 -4.18 -8.88
C SER A 270 -22.57 -4.24 -7.43
N SER A 271 -23.74 -4.87 -7.23
CA SER A 271 -24.32 -5.24 -5.94
C SER A 271 -25.42 -6.26 -6.15
N ASP A 272 -25.05 -7.53 -6.15
CA ASP A 272 -25.98 -8.64 -5.91
C ASP A 272 -25.34 -9.51 -4.84
N ASP A 273 -25.14 -8.95 -3.66
CA ASP A 273 -24.45 -9.67 -2.59
C ASP A 273 -25.40 -10.77 -2.03
N THR A 274 -25.20 -12.02 -2.44
CA THR A 274 -25.77 -13.26 -1.85
C THR A 274 -24.58 -14.09 -1.35
N ASP A 275 -24.54 -14.76 -0.21
CA ASP A 275 -25.53 -15.47 0.61
C ASP A 275 -25.07 -15.41 2.09
N THR A 276 -25.98 -15.53 3.05
CA THR A 276 -25.65 -15.60 4.48
C THR A 276 -25.50 -17.05 4.90
N ASP A 277 -24.32 -17.64 4.66
CA ASP A 277 -23.98 -18.91 5.30
C ASP A 277 -23.76 -18.62 6.79
N GLY A 278 -24.61 -19.17 7.66
CA GLY A 278 -24.83 -18.79 9.08
C GLY A 278 -23.62 -18.78 10.04
N THR A 279 -22.40 -18.89 9.54
CA THR A 279 -21.12 -18.76 10.26
C THR A 279 -20.41 -17.40 10.06
N GLY A 280 -20.88 -16.56 9.14
CA GLY A 280 -20.38 -15.19 8.93
C GLY A 280 -20.79 -14.63 7.58
N THR A 281 -21.22 -13.37 7.52
CA THR A 281 -21.65 -12.76 6.24
C THR A 281 -20.44 -12.35 5.40
N ILE A 282 -20.01 -13.25 4.51
CA ILE A 282 -19.07 -12.96 3.43
C ILE A 282 -19.91 -12.53 2.23
N TYR A 283 -19.69 -11.32 1.74
CA TYR A 283 -20.41 -10.78 0.59
C TYR A 283 -19.61 -10.97 -0.70
N TRP A 284 -20.07 -11.83 -1.61
CA TRP A 284 -19.41 -12.03 -2.89
C TRP A 284 -19.87 -10.95 -3.89
N VAL A 285 -18.92 -10.17 -4.41
CA VAL A 285 -19.24 -9.14 -5.41
C VAL A 285 -19.52 -9.85 -6.74
N LYS A 286 -20.78 -9.88 -7.17
CA LYS A 286 -21.13 -10.52 -8.45
C LYS A 286 -20.53 -9.80 -9.65
N ILE A 287 -20.13 -10.58 -10.66
CA ILE A 287 -19.56 -10.06 -11.91
C ILE A 287 -20.70 -9.61 -12.83
N LEU A 288 -20.71 -8.34 -13.20
CA LEU A 288 -21.59 -7.80 -14.25
C LEU A 288 -20.98 -8.15 -15.62
N VAL A 289 -21.37 -9.30 -16.18
CA VAL A 289 -20.77 -9.86 -17.41
C VAL A 289 -20.92 -8.97 -18.64
N TRP A 290 -21.98 -8.16 -18.68
CA TRP A 290 -22.24 -7.20 -19.77
C TRP A 290 -21.37 -5.94 -19.67
N ARG A 291 -20.84 -5.63 -18.49
CA ARG A 291 -20.14 -4.37 -18.21
C ARG A 291 -18.69 -4.46 -18.64
N ARG A 292 -18.18 -3.43 -19.34
CA ARG A 292 -16.73 -3.30 -19.56
C ARG A 292 -16.01 -3.25 -18.22
N ASN A 293 -14.81 -3.83 -18.14
CA ASN A 293 -14.04 -3.82 -16.89
C ASN A 293 -13.69 -2.36 -16.52
N ILE A 294 -14.37 -1.85 -15.49
CA ILE A 294 -14.15 -0.51 -14.93
C ILE A 294 -13.57 -0.56 -13.52
N ASP A 295 -13.20 -1.74 -13.01
CA ASP A 295 -12.98 -1.94 -11.59
C ASP A 295 -11.79 -1.13 -11.08
N GLN A 296 -10.72 -1.00 -11.88
CA GLN A 296 -9.58 -0.13 -11.56
C GLN A 296 -9.96 1.34 -11.40
N TYR A 297 -10.89 1.83 -12.22
CA TYR A 297 -11.34 3.22 -12.24
C TYR A 297 -12.26 3.51 -11.06
N VAL A 298 -13.14 2.56 -10.76
CA VAL A 298 -13.99 2.59 -9.58
C VAL A 298 -13.14 2.53 -8.29
N GLN A 299 -12.09 1.71 -8.27
CA GLN A 299 -11.13 1.65 -7.17
C GLN A 299 -10.39 2.97 -6.99
N MET A 300 -10.03 3.67 -8.08
CA MET A 300 -9.42 5.00 -8.02
C MET A 300 -10.33 6.02 -7.28
N ILE A 301 -11.63 6.00 -7.56
CA ILE A 301 -12.62 6.85 -6.86
C ILE A 301 -12.68 6.48 -5.36
N ASP A 302 -12.70 5.18 -5.08
CA ASP A 302 -12.78 4.65 -3.73
C ASP A 302 -11.51 4.95 -2.91
N ASP A 303 -10.34 4.96 -3.54
CA ASP A 303 -9.07 5.34 -2.91
C ASP A 303 -9.04 6.83 -2.59
N GLU A 304 -9.53 7.70 -3.49
CA GLU A 304 -9.59 9.14 -3.24
C GLU A 304 -10.46 9.47 -2.02
N ARG A 305 -11.56 8.73 -1.80
CA ARG A 305 -12.38 8.80 -0.57
C ARG A 305 -11.52 8.58 0.69
N ARG A 306 -10.56 7.65 0.64
CA ARG A 306 -9.69 7.30 1.78
C ARG A 306 -8.65 8.38 2.06
N TRP A 307 -8.01 8.91 1.02
CA TRP A 307 -6.98 9.95 1.18
C TRP A 307 -7.56 11.28 1.66
N SER A 308 -8.79 11.56 1.26
CA SER A 308 -9.55 12.75 1.67
C SER A 308 -10.35 12.53 2.98
N ALA A 309 -9.92 11.65 3.88
CA ALA A 309 -10.64 11.32 5.12
C ALA A 309 -10.94 12.55 6.01
N ASP A 310 -10.03 13.52 6.06
CA ASP A 310 -10.21 14.80 6.80
C ASP A 310 -11.27 15.70 6.15
N ILE A 311 -11.58 15.44 4.89
CA ILE A 311 -12.51 16.18 4.05
C ILE A 311 -13.89 15.50 4.01
N PHE A 312 -13.95 14.19 4.32
CA PHE A 312 -15.15 13.35 4.40
C PHE A 312 -15.50 12.93 5.85
N SER A 313 -15.08 13.70 6.85
CA SER A 313 -15.04 13.35 8.28
C SER A 313 -16.39 13.14 9.01
N GLY A 314 -17.47 12.79 8.32
CA GLY A 314 -18.82 12.69 8.89
C GLY A 314 -19.34 11.28 9.16
N SER A 315 -18.80 10.23 8.54
CA SER A 315 -19.32 8.88 8.75
C SER A 315 -18.32 7.81 8.33
N ARG A 316 -17.72 7.16 9.32
CA ARG A 316 -17.06 5.87 9.09
C ARG A 316 -18.13 4.80 9.10
N ALA A 317 -18.67 4.55 7.91
CA ALA A 317 -19.18 3.25 7.51
C ALA A 317 -18.35 2.14 8.17
N LYS A 318 -18.98 1.27 8.96
CA LYS A 318 -18.32 0.04 9.42
C LYS A 318 -18.07 -0.82 8.19
N SER A 319 -16.97 -1.57 8.21
CA SER A 319 -16.55 -2.36 7.06
C SER A 319 -16.74 -3.85 7.38
N VAL A 320 -17.58 -4.58 6.62
CA VAL A 320 -17.82 -6.06 6.75
C VAL A 320 -16.90 -6.81 5.76
N THR A 321 -17.00 -8.09 5.35
CA THR A 321 -16.06 -8.79 4.41
C THR A 321 -16.62 -9.04 2.97
N CYS A 322 -15.90 -8.67 1.89
CA CYS A 322 -16.26 -8.77 0.45
C CYS A 322 -15.09 -9.35 -0.34
N VAL A 323 -15.41 -10.26 -1.26
CA VAL A 323 -14.41 -10.93 -2.08
C VAL A 323 -14.65 -10.59 -3.55
N GLN A 324 -13.58 -10.21 -4.26
CA GLN A 324 -13.56 -10.06 -5.71
C GLN A 324 -12.66 -11.17 -6.29
N SER A 325 -13.25 -12.12 -6.99
CA SER A 325 -12.55 -13.18 -7.74
C SER A 325 -13.12 -13.26 -9.16
N PRO A 326 -12.31 -13.62 -10.18
CA PRO A 326 -12.82 -13.99 -11.50
C PRO A 326 -13.83 -15.15 -11.46
N GLU A 327 -13.79 -15.96 -10.41
CA GLU A 327 -14.71 -17.08 -10.17
C GLU A 327 -15.99 -16.66 -9.45
N ASN A 328 -16.14 -15.35 -9.14
CA ASN A 328 -17.33 -14.86 -8.46
C ASN A 328 -18.59 -15.13 -9.28
N PRO A 329 -19.74 -15.33 -8.60
CA PRO A 329 -21.01 -15.55 -9.27
C PRO A 329 -21.34 -14.40 -10.23
N LYS A 330 -21.90 -14.75 -11.40
CA LYS A 330 -22.36 -13.79 -12.38
C LYS A 330 -23.63 -13.11 -11.86
N SER A 331 -23.71 -11.79 -11.99
CA SER A 331 -24.92 -11.02 -11.63
C SER A 331 -26.01 -11.29 -12.66
N SER A 332 -27.26 -11.35 -12.20
CA SER A 332 -28.44 -11.45 -13.06
C SER A 332 -29.00 -10.09 -13.48
N ARG A 333 -28.34 -8.99 -13.09
CA ARG A 333 -28.77 -7.63 -13.43
C ARG A 333 -28.68 -7.38 -14.92
N GLN A 334 -29.74 -6.78 -15.45
CA GLN A 334 -29.78 -6.34 -16.83
C GLN A 334 -28.97 -5.04 -17.01
N PRO A 335 -28.34 -4.85 -18.16
CA PRO A 335 -27.71 -3.57 -18.48
C PRO A 335 -28.74 -2.45 -18.59
N PRO A 336 -28.37 -1.19 -18.27
CA PRO A 336 -29.19 -0.03 -18.61
C PRO A 336 -29.48 0.04 -20.11
N GLY A 337 -30.67 0.50 -20.48
CA GLY A 337 -30.97 0.85 -21.87
C GLY A 337 -30.15 2.06 -22.34
N GLU A 338 -29.97 2.20 -23.65
CA GLU A 338 -29.28 3.35 -24.28
C GLU A 338 -27.81 3.51 -23.88
N LEU A 339 -27.20 2.47 -23.31
CA LEU A 339 -25.77 2.49 -23.00
C LEU A 339 -24.96 2.43 -24.31
N PRO A 340 -23.87 3.23 -24.47
CA PRO A 340 -23.00 3.12 -25.63
C PRO A 340 -22.33 1.75 -25.72
N ALA A 341 -22.17 1.25 -26.94
CA ALA A 341 -21.46 0.01 -27.23
C ALA A 341 -20.07 -0.07 -26.57
N THR A 342 -19.36 1.06 -26.46
CA THR A 342 -18.00 1.11 -25.88
C THR A 342 -17.94 0.83 -24.37
N LEU A 343 -19.07 0.92 -23.66
CA LEU A 343 -19.21 0.58 -22.25
C LEU A 343 -19.63 -0.89 -22.01
N PHE A 344 -19.96 -1.63 -23.06
CA PHE A 344 -20.19 -3.06 -22.92
C PHE A 344 -18.86 -3.84 -22.96
N ASN A 345 -18.89 -5.02 -22.35
CA ASN A 345 -17.90 -6.05 -22.62
C ASN A 345 -18.08 -6.54 -24.07
N ALA A 346 -17.05 -6.37 -24.91
CA ALA A 346 -17.13 -6.69 -26.33
C ALA A 346 -17.56 -8.14 -26.59
N ASN A 347 -16.98 -9.11 -25.86
CA ASN A 347 -17.33 -10.53 -26.01
C ASN A 347 -18.79 -10.78 -25.64
N TRP A 348 -19.26 -10.17 -24.54
CA TRP A 348 -20.65 -10.31 -24.14
C TRP A 348 -21.61 -9.71 -25.16
N LEU A 349 -21.25 -8.56 -25.73
CA LEU A 349 -22.06 -7.88 -26.74
C LEU A 349 -22.15 -8.71 -28.03
N GLU A 350 -21.03 -9.29 -28.48
CA GLU A 350 -20.98 -10.20 -29.63
C GLU A 350 -21.81 -11.48 -29.41
N ASP A 351 -21.71 -12.08 -28.21
CA ASP A 351 -22.45 -13.30 -27.84
C ASP A 351 -23.97 -13.07 -27.71
N ASN A 352 -24.43 -11.81 -27.59
CA ASN A 352 -25.83 -11.46 -27.31
C ASN A 352 -26.41 -10.45 -28.34
N ASP A 353 -25.89 -10.42 -29.58
CA ASP A 353 -26.25 -9.42 -30.60
C ASP A 353 -27.78 -9.34 -30.84
N ASP A 354 -28.46 -10.48 -30.98
CA ASP A 354 -29.92 -10.53 -31.17
C ASP A 354 -30.71 -9.93 -29.99
N TYR A 355 -30.25 -10.18 -28.76
CA TYR A 355 -30.87 -9.61 -27.55
C TYR A 355 -30.61 -8.10 -27.46
N CYS A 356 -29.39 -7.67 -27.78
CA CYS A 356 -28.98 -6.28 -27.73
C CYS A 356 -29.76 -5.42 -28.72
N GLN A 357 -29.98 -5.93 -29.94
CA GLN A 357 -30.74 -5.23 -30.99
C GLN A 357 -32.22 -5.08 -30.65
N ILE A 358 -32.82 -6.07 -29.98
CA ILE A 358 -34.27 -6.07 -29.69
C ILE A 358 -34.59 -5.32 -28.39
N MET A 359 -33.76 -5.46 -27.35
CA MET A 359 -34.15 -5.08 -25.99
C MET A 359 -33.39 -3.91 -25.38
N LEU A 360 -32.16 -3.62 -25.80
CA LEU A 360 -31.28 -2.68 -25.09
C LEU A 360 -31.19 -1.28 -25.72
N ASP A 361 -31.67 -1.12 -26.95
CA ASP A 361 -31.53 0.11 -27.76
C ASP A 361 -30.13 0.72 -27.62
N VAL A 362 -29.10 -0.09 -27.94
CA VAL A 362 -27.70 0.28 -27.74
C VAL A 362 -27.41 1.60 -28.43
N SER A 363 -26.96 2.58 -27.66
CA SER A 363 -26.73 3.92 -28.19
C SER A 363 -25.60 3.91 -29.23
N LYS A 364 -25.83 4.63 -30.33
CA LYS A 364 -24.84 4.88 -31.39
C LYS A 364 -23.84 5.98 -31.02
N ASP A 365 -23.95 6.55 -29.82
CA ASP A 365 -23.02 7.55 -29.32
C ASP A 365 -21.60 7.00 -29.32
N ASP A 366 -20.68 7.74 -29.95
CA ASP A 366 -19.25 7.49 -29.81
C ASP A 366 -18.78 8.01 -28.45
N PHE A 367 -18.85 7.16 -27.43
CA PHE A 367 -18.33 7.49 -26.11
C PHE A 367 -16.82 7.18 -26.07
N PRO A 368 -15.95 8.21 -25.97
CA PRO A 368 -14.51 8.02 -26.04
C PRO A 368 -14.02 7.29 -24.78
N TRP A 369 -13.46 6.10 -24.98
CA TRP A 369 -12.86 5.34 -23.90
C TRP A 369 -11.45 5.86 -23.61
N ILE A 370 -11.18 6.21 -22.34
CA ILE A 370 -9.84 6.62 -21.91
C ILE A 370 -9.13 5.41 -21.32
N GLU A 371 -8.08 4.93 -21.99
CA GLU A 371 -7.15 3.98 -21.39
C GLU A 371 -6.26 4.72 -20.40
N PHE A 372 -6.58 4.56 -19.12
CA PHE A 372 -5.67 4.99 -18.08
C PHE A 372 -4.60 3.92 -17.95
N MET A 373 -3.41 4.19 -18.50
CA MET A 373 -2.23 3.51 -18.00
C MET A 373 -1.94 4.17 -16.67
N PRO A 374 -2.08 3.46 -15.53
CA PRO A 374 -1.52 3.98 -14.29
C PRO A 374 -0.07 4.27 -14.63
N GLU A 375 0.34 5.54 -14.56
CA GLU A 375 1.75 5.87 -14.56
C GLU A 375 2.32 4.93 -13.51
N GLN A 376 3.12 3.94 -13.95
CA GLN A 376 3.98 3.23 -13.03
C GLN A 376 4.65 4.38 -12.31
N ARG A 377 4.34 4.55 -11.01
CA ARG A 377 4.91 5.64 -10.22
C ARG A 377 6.41 5.40 -10.30
N GLN A 378 7.05 6.04 -11.28
CA GLN A 378 8.44 5.84 -11.59
C GLN A 378 9.12 6.25 -10.29
N GLY A 379 9.73 5.27 -9.62
CA GLY A 379 10.68 5.55 -8.57
C GLY A 379 11.65 6.53 -9.20
N ALA A 380 11.62 7.77 -8.68
CA ALA A 380 12.23 8.93 -9.28
C ALA A 380 13.58 8.59 -9.93
N ASP A 381 13.75 8.99 -11.18
CA ASP A 381 15.06 9.14 -11.82
C ASP A 381 15.98 9.90 -10.86
N ILE A 382 17.02 9.20 -10.39
CA ILE A 382 18.17 9.80 -9.73
C ILE A 382 19.22 10.01 -10.82
N VAL A 383 19.39 11.27 -11.25
CA VAL A 383 20.54 11.72 -12.05
C VAL A 383 21.79 11.85 -11.19
#